data_AF-A0A7Y3XC41-F1
#
_entry.id   AF-A0A7Y3XC41-F1
#
_cell.length_a   1.000
_cell.length_b   1.000
_cell.length_c   1.000
_cell.angle_alpha   90.00
_cell.angle_beta   90.00
_cell.angle_gamma   90.00
#
_symmetry.space_group_name_H-M   'P 1'
#
loop_
_entity.id
_entity.type
_entity.pdbx_description
1 polymer ?
#
loop_
_entity_poly.entity_id
_entity_poly.type
_entity_poly.pdbx_seq_one_letter_code
_entity_poly.pdbx_strand_id
1 'polypeptide(L)'
;MLETSRVGMSNKQGDFSILVGAYDSVETSPFEKVIYDELKKQELRAGFSCDTVTTRIKGGILSQLERNTFEGRAGHPDFKENTSSALKEQFKKYKEDQLLSNPGGDYFNLDKDVDVMDYNSDQSKFLVRVGKDFKDVGENFINIIKDIGHGASFKYIDEEGRIQNGKKVGVVGAVVDFFKDIASGITLGKYTPKGENTPGNALEATKHFFKKIFVDAIFKDMVVGIPRSAIHVGENAIFICINLAEIVPDATIGNFKKGQVITTEIFDDAQVFVDFITDVIPMGEAGSRTRAFTFKKGIRGFPVVNNITSPERGIKDENWRYVRNTPLRKTIESMAMLVPVRM
;
A
#
# COMPACT_ATOMS: atom_id res chain seq x y z
N MET A 1 -20.58 -69.99 12.15
CA MET A 1 -21.54 -69.36 13.06
C MET A 1 -21.80 -67.97 12.51
N LEU A 2 -22.87 -67.86 11.72
CA LEU A 2 -23.37 -66.65 11.09
C LEU A 2 -24.44 -66.08 12.03
N GLU A 3 -24.42 -64.77 12.28
CA GLU A 3 -25.63 -64.07 12.69
C GLU A 3 -25.62 -62.63 12.15
N THR A 4 -26.79 -62.24 11.69
CA THR A 4 -27.14 -61.12 10.84
C THR A 4 -27.74 -59.96 11.65
N SER A 5 -27.52 -58.74 11.16
CA SER A 5 -28.44 -57.58 11.16
C SER A 5 -28.84 -56.91 12.49
N ARG A 6 -28.58 -55.59 12.59
CA ARG A 6 -29.65 -54.56 12.51
C ARG A 6 -29.08 -53.17 12.26
N VAL A 7 -29.70 -52.49 11.30
CA VAL A 7 -29.59 -51.07 10.99
C VAL A 7 -30.27 -50.27 12.11
N GLY A 8 -29.59 -49.24 12.61
CA GLY A 8 -30.20 -48.15 13.36
C GLY A 8 -29.78 -46.82 12.74
N MET A 9 -30.66 -46.20 11.95
CA MET A 9 -30.54 -44.78 11.64
C MET A 9 -30.89 -43.99 12.89
N SER A 10 -30.00 -43.10 13.34
CA SER A 10 -30.36 -42.02 14.25
C SER A 10 -29.50 -40.81 13.95
N ASN A 11 -30.17 -39.73 13.52
CA ASN A 11 -29.67 -38.38 13.31
C ASN A 11 -28.77 -37.91 14.47
N LYS A 12 -27.50 -37.62 14.19
CA LYS A 12 -26.73 -36.64 14.95
C LYS A 12 -25.88 -35.79 14.02
N GLN A 13 -26.18 -34.50 14.13
CA GLN A 13 -25.49 -33.32 13.65
C GLN A 13 -23.98 -33.50 13.82
N GLY A 14 -23.22 -33.38 12.73
CA GLY A 14 -21.78 -33.47 12.77
C GLY A 14 -21.20 -32.31 13.57
N ASP A 15 -20.62 -32.62 14.73
CA ASP A 15 -19.73 -31.71 15.44
C ASP A 15 -18.49 -31.48 14.57
N PHE A 16 -18.45 -30.36 13.87
CA PHE A 16 -17.20 -29.78 13.39
C PHE A 16 -16.53 -29.12 14.60
N SER A 17 -15.70 -29.87 15.30
CA SER A 17 -14.74 -29.32 16.25
C SER A 17 -13.64 -28.60 15.47
N ILE A 18 -13.82 -27.30 15.23
CA ILE A 18 -12.73 -26.42 14.79
C ILE A 18 -11.80 -26.27 16.00
N LEU A 19 -10.72 -27.05 16.00
CA LEU A 19 -9.55 -26.82 16.83
C LEU A 19 -8.89 -25.51 16.37
N VAL A 20 -9.36 -24.39 16.90
CA VAL A 20 -8.63 -23.12 16.87
C VAL A 20 -7.43 -23.33 17.78
N GLY A 21 -6.28 -23.66 17.18
CA GLY A 21 -5.01 -23.72 17.90
C GLY A 21 -4.81 -22.41 18.65
N ALA A 22 -4.61 -22.51 19.95
CA ALA A 22 -4.30 -21.38 20.80
C ALA A 22 -3.01 -20.71 20.26
N TYR A 23 -3.16 -19.54 19.65
CA TYR A 23 -2.04 -18.68 19.34
C TYR A 23 -1.54 -18.09 20.65
N ASP A 24 -0.31 -18.44 21.02
CA ASP A 24 0.35 -17.89 22.19
C ASP A 24 0.50 -16.37 22.01
N SER A 25 -0.01 -15.64 23.00
CA SER A 25 -0.44 -14.25 22.88
C SER A 25 0.70 -13.23 23.07
N VAL A 26 1.86 -13.44 22.45
CA VAL A 26 2.97 -12.48 22.47
C VAL A 26 3.69 -12.51 21.12
N GLU A 27 3.49 -11.46 20.32
CA GLU A 27 4.18 -11.17 19.06
C GLU A 27 3.92 -12.13 17.89
N THR A 28 3.02 -11.75 16.99
CA THR A 28 3.33 -11.44 15.57
C THR A 28 2.03 -11.28 14.81
N SER A 29 1.84 -10.10 14.22
CA SER A 29 0.77 -9.85 13.27
C SER A 29 0.79 -10.95 12.19
N PRO A 30 -0.34 -11.57 11.80
CA PRO A 30 -0.35 -12.61 10.78
C PRO A 30 0.27 -12.14 9.46
N PHE A 31 0.08 -10.87 9.10
CA PHE A 31 0.69 -10.27 7.92
C PHE A 31 2.18 -9.97 8.12
N GLU A 32 2.55 -9.41 9.26
CA GLU A 32 3.94 -9.19 9.67
C GLU A 32 4.73 -10.51 9.62
N LYS A 33 4.15 -11.60 10.13
CA LYS A 33 4.71 -12.96 10.08
C LYS A 33 4.89 -13.46 8.64
N VAL A 34 3.91 -13.25 7.77
CA VAL A 34 4.03 -13.62 6.34
C VAL A 34 5.19 -12.86 5.69
N ILE A 35 5.32 -11.55 5.94
CA ILE A 35 6.45 -10.75 5.43
C ILE A 35 7.77 -11.24 6.01
N TYR A 36 7.87 -11.43 7.33
CA TYR A 36 9.11 -11.89 7.98
C TYR A 36 9.51 -13.28 7.50
N ASP A 37 8.56 -14.21 7.39
CA ASP A 37 8.83 -15.57 6.91
C ASP A 37 9.28 -15.56 5.45
N GLU A 38 8.72 -14.68 4.60
CA GLU A 38 9.13 -14.57 3.20
C GLU A 38 10.48 -13.87 3.05
N LEU A 39 10.75 -12.80 3.80
CA LEU A 39 12.06 -12.15 3.85
C LEU A 39 13.13 -13.12 4.37
N LYS A 40 12.83 -13.89 5.42
CA LYS A 40 13.71 -14.92 5.97
C LYS A 40 13.93 -16.07 4.98
N LYS A 41 12.90 -16.47 4.22
CA LYS A 41 13.06 -17.43 3.11
C LYS A 41 13.92 -16.87 1.98
N GLN A 42 13.83 -15.58 1.67
CA GLN A 42 14.71 -14.93 0.69
C GLN A 42 16.17 -14.85 1.18
N GLU A 43 16.40 -14.53 2.45
CA GLU A 43 17.74 -14.61 3.07
C GLU A 43 18.30 -16.04 3.08
N LEU A 44 17.46 -17.04 3.38
CA LEU A 44 17.82 -18.46 3.31
C LEU A 44 18.08 -18.94 1.87
N ARG A 45 17.35 -18.41 0.89
CA ARG A 45 17.60 -18.68 -0.55
C ARG A 45 18.85 -17.98 -1.08
N ALA A 46 19.24 -16.84 -0.52
CA ALA A 46 20.53 -16.19 -0.79
C ALA A 46 21.72 -16.97 -0.19
N GLY A 47 21.46 -17.99 0.62
CA GLY A 47 22.45 -18.85 1.27
C GLY A 47 22.89 -20.10 0.50
N PHE A 48 22.85 -20.13 -0.85
CA PHE A 48 23.47 -21.23 -1.62
C PHE A 48 24.28 -20.79 -2.85
N SER A 49 25.55 -21.20 -2.80
CA SER A 49 26.61 -21.28 -3.83
C SER A 49 27.02 -19.99 -4.54
N CYS A 50 27.86 -19.21 -3.86
CA CYS A 50 28.87 -18.42 -4.56
C CYS A 50 30.04 -19.37 -4.90
N ASP A 51 29.86 -20.20 -5.93
CA ASP A 51 30.99 -20.92 -6.51
C ASP A 51 31.96 -19.90 -7.09
N THR A 52 33.22 -20.12 -6.77
CA THR A 52 34.30 -19.17 -6.95
C THR A 52 34.66 -19.07 -8.43
N VAL A 53 34.06 -18.14 -9.18
CA VAL A 53 34.61 -17.73 -10.48
C VAL A 53 35.46 -16.49 -10.26
N THR A 54 36.71 -16.73 -9.88
CA THR A 54 37.79 -15.77 -9.83
C THR A 54 38.10 -15.28 -11.26
N THR A 55 37.41 -14.26 -11.74
CA THR A 55 37.90 -13.46 -12.88
C THR A 55 38.36 -12.09 -12.39
N ARG A 56 39.63 -12.13 -11.96
CA ARG A 56 40.64 -11.06 -11.98
C ARG A 56 40.21 -9.76 -12.69
N ILE A 57 39.79 -8.76 -11.92
CA ILE A 57 39.98 -7.34 -12.26
C ILE A 57 40.90 -6.73 -11.20
N LYS A 58 42.15 -6.49 -11.61
CA LYS A 58 43.15 -5.79 -10.81
C LYS A 58 42.85 -4.28 -10.85
N GLY A 59 42.81 -3.67 -9.66
CA GLY A 59 43.14 -2.26 -9.45
C GLY A 59 41.96 -1.31 -9.34
N GLY A 60 41.54 -1.04 -8.10
CA GLY A 60 40.63 0.05 -7.78
C GLY A 60 40.55 0.28 -6.27
N ILE A 61 40.81 1.51 -5.83
CA ILE A 61 40.85 1.97 -4.42
C ILE A 61 39.49 1.77 -3.70
N LEU A 62 38.38 1.63 -4.43
CA LEU A 62 37.06 1.31 -3.88
C LEU A 62 36.94 -0.12 -3.33
N SER A 63 37.80 -1.06 -3.76
CA SER A 63 37.71 -2.46 -3.35
C SER A 63 38.16 -2.73 -1.90
N GLN A 64 38.77 -1.77 -1.20
CA GLN A 64 39.11 -1.92 0.23
C GLN A 64 38.01 -1.39 1.16
N LEU A 65 37.24 -0.38 0.73
CA LEU A 65 36.12 0.14 1.51
C LEU A 65 34.95 -0.86 1.54
N GLU A 66 34.70 -1.53 0.41
CA GLU A 66 33.66 -2.58 0.31
C GLU A 66 34.06 -3.86 1.06
N ARG A 67 35.34 -4.26 1.05
CA ARG A 67 35.83 -5.43 1.80
C ARG A 67 35.81 -5.22 3.32
N ASN A 68 36.17 -4.03 3.79
CA ASN A 68 36.14 -3.74 5.23
C ASN A 68 34.72 -3.54 5.79
N THR A 69 33.73 -3.27 4.93
CA THR A 69 32.33 -3.10 5.37
C THR A 69 31.58 -4.43 5.41
N PHE A 70 31.99 -5.43 4.62
CA PHE A 70 31.31 -6.74 4.53
C PHE A 70 31.94 -7.88 5.34
N GLU A 71 33.22 -7.81 5.72
CA GLU A 71 33.87 -8.89 6.49
C GLU A 71 33.72 -8.77 8.02
N GLY A 72 33.09 -7.70 8.54
CA GLY A 72 32.98 -7.45 9.98
C GLY A 72 31.66 -7.82 10.67
N ARG A 73 30.65 -8.38 9.97
CA ARG A 73 29.28 -8.41 10.52
C ARG A 73 28.47 -9.69 10.33
N ALA A 74 29.09 -10.79 9.91
CA ALA A 74 28.39 -12.07 9.70
C ALA A 74 28.36 -13.00 10.93
N GLY A 75 28.56 -12.49 12.16
CA GLY A 75 28.70 -13.38 13.32
C GLY A 75 28.37 -12.82 14.71
N HIS A 76 27.58 -11.74 14.84
CA HIS A 76 27.20 -11.21 16.16
C HIS A 76 25.67 -11.32 16.42
N PRO A 77 25.22 -11.88 17.55
CA PRO A 77 23.80 -12.01 17.90
C PRO A 77 23.05 -10.67 18.02
N ASP A 78 23.76 -9.57 18.30
CA ASP A 78 23.20 -8.21 18.37
C ASP A 78 22.68 -7.67 17.03
N PHE A 79 23.09 -8.25 15.90
CA PHE A 79 22.63 -7.81 14.57
C PHE A 79 21.19 -8.26 14.28
N LYS A 80 20.74 -9.39 14.83
CA LYS A 80 19.36 -9.90 14.66
C LYS A 80 18.34 -9.07 15.42
N GLU A 81 18.66 -8.66 16.64
CA GLU A 81 17.73 -7.94 17.51
C GLU A 81 17.50 -6.50 17.01
N ASN A 82 18.55 -5.82 16.55
CA ASN A 82 18.50 -4.44 16.04
C ASN A 82 17.90 -4.33 14.62
N THR A 83 18.03 -5.37 13.79
CA THR A 83 17.40 -5.39 12.46
C THR A 83 15.91 -5.73 12.56
N SER A 84 15.54 -6.59 13.51
CA SER A 84 14.14 -6.92 13.81
C SER A 84 13.37 -5.67 14.28
N SER A 85 13.93 -4.91 15.24
CA SER A 85 13.29 -3.68 15.75
C SER A 85 13.14 -2.61 14.67
N ALA A 86 14.15 -2.43 13.80
CA ALA A 86 14.07 -1.50 12.68
C ALA A 86 12.98 -1.91 11.67
N LEU A 87 12.87 -3.19 11.32
CA LEU A 87 11.82 -3.69 10.42
C LEU A 87 10.42 -3.56 11.02
N LYS A 88 10.25 -3.87 12.32
CA LYS A 88 8.98 -3.67 13.04
C LYS A 88 8.54 -2.20 12.97
N GLU A 89 9.47 -1.26 13.17
CA GLU A 89 9.18 0.17 13.06
C GLU A 89 8.76 0.59 11.64
N GLN A 90 9.45 0.05 10.63
CA GLN A 90 9.13 0.32 9.22
C GLN A 90 7.76 -0.20 8.83
N PHE A 91 7.41 -1.40 9.29
CA PHE A 91 6.10 -2.00 9.07
C PHE A 91 5.01 -1.23 9.79
N LYS A 92 5.24 -0.81 11.04
CA LYS A 92 4.31 0.05 11.78
C LYS A 92 4.00 1.34 11.01
N LYS A 93 5.03 2.04 10.50
CA LYS A 93 4.83 3.24 9.67
C LYS A 93 4.02 2.94 8.41
N TYR A 94 4.29 1.82 7.74
CA TYR A 94 3.54 1.42 6.55
C TYR A 94 2.06 1.13 6.87
N LYS A 95 1.80 0.37 7.95
CA LYS A 95 0.45 0.08 8.45
C LYS A 95 -0.30 1.36 8.80
N GLU A 96 0.32 2.28 9.53
CA GLU A 96 -0.25 3.61 9.80
C GLU A 96 -0.61 4.36 8.51
N ASP A 97 0.27 4.35 7.51
CA ASP A 97 0.02 5.04 6.24
C ASP A 97 -1.18 4.44 5.49
N GLN A 98 -1.34 3.11 5.51
CA GLN A 98 -2.44 2.41 4.83
C GLN A 98 -3.78 2.63 5.57
N LEU A 99 -3.78 2.53 6.90
CA LEU A 99 -4.99 2.74 7.71
C LEU A 99 -5.42 4.22 7.80
N LEU A 100 -4.53 5.16 7.46
CA LEU A 100 -4.90 6.58 7.29
C LEU A 100 -5.57 6.85 5.94
N SER A 101 -5.28 6.05 4.90
CA SER A 101 -5.78 6.32 3.56
C SER A 101 -7.20 5.84 3.30
N ASN A 102 -7.76 4.97 4.16
CA ASN A 102 -9.02 4.28 3.92
C ASN A 102 -9.85 4.11 5.21
N PRO A 103 -11.19 4.26 5.15
CA PRO A 103 -12.07 3.92 6.27
C PRO A 103 -11.87 2.48 6.74
N GLY A 104 -11.68 2.31 8.04
CA GLY A 104 -11.18 1.08 8.65
C GLY A 104 -10.38 1.38 9.90
N GLY A 105 -9.59 0.40 10.36
CA GLY A 105 -8.66 0.56 11.48
C GLY A 105 -9.34 0.88 12.81
N ASP A 106 -9.36 -0.03 13.77
CA ASP A 106 -10.08 0.16 15.04
C ASP A 106 -9.69 1.44 15.81
N TYR A 107 -8.44 1.87 15.68
CA TYR A 107 -7.89 3.07 16.33
C TYR A 107 -7.83 4.30 15.43
N PHE A 108 -8.36 4.23 14.20
CA PHE A 108 -8.30 5.30 13.21
C PHE A 108 -9.68 5.95 13.08
N ASN A 109 -9.75 7.26 13.33
CA ASN A 109 -10.96 8.06 13.19
C ASN A 109 -10.73 9.18 12.17
N LEU A 110 -11.02 8.86 10.91
CA LEU A 110 -10.75 9.72 9.77
C LEU A 110 -11.69 10.93 9.64
N ASP A 111 -12.71 11.05 10.51
CA ASP A 111 -13.53 12.27 10.58
C ASP A 111 -12.83 13.41 11.35
N LYS A 112 -11.82 13.09 12.17
CA LYS A 112 -11.11 14.09 12.95
C LYS A 112 -10.00 14.75 12.14
N ASP A 113 -9.71 16.02 12.44
CA ASP A 113 -8.55 16.72 11.88
C ASP A 113 -7.32 16.65 12.79
N VAL A 114 -7.52 16.40 14.09
CA VAL A 114 -6.48 16.23 15.12
C VAL A 114 -6.78 14.94 15.88
N ASP A 115 -5.74 14.21 16.31
CA ASP A 115 -5.86 12.93 17.02
C ASP A 115 -6.66 11.87 16.24
N VAL A 116 -6.34 11.75 14.95
CA VAL A 116 -6.92 10.74 14.05
C VAL A 116 -6.59 9.32 14.51
N MET A 117 -5.42 9.12 15.11
CA MET A 117 -4.99 7.85 15.69
C MET A 117 -5.19 7.90 17.21
N ASP A 118 -6.18 7.14 17.70
CA ASP A 118 -6.55 7.11 19.13
C ASP A 118 -6.35 5.72 19.73
N TYR A 119 -5.08 5.35 19.91
CA TYR A 119 -4.68 4.07 20.53
C TYR A 119 -5.09 3.95 22.02
N ASN A 120 -5.57 5.03 22.63
CA ASN A 120 -6.03 5.05 24.02
C ASN A 120 -7.56 4.98 24.12
N SER A 121 -8.27 4.96 22.99
CA SER A 121 -9.73 4.86 22.96
C SER A 121 -10.21 3.55 23.60
N ASP A 122 -11.24 3.66 24.44
CA ASP A 122 -11.90 2.50 25.03
C ASP A 122 -12.82 1.82 23.99
N GLN A 123 -12.22 0.95 23.20
CA GLN A 123 -12.91 0.09 22.24
C GLN A 123 -13.58 -1.11 22.92
N SER A 124 -13.55 -1.28 24.25
CA SER A 124 -14.16 -2.45 24.89
C SER A 124 -15.71 -2.49 24.81
N LYS A 125 -16.33 -1.39 24.36
CA LYS A 125 -17.79 -1.25 24.29
C LYS A 125 -18.31 -1.75 22.94
N PHE A 126 -19.17 -2.76 22.98
CA PHE A 126 -19.89 -3.31 21.82
C PHE A 126 -20.38 -2.26 20.80
N LEU A 127 -21.13 -1.25 21.26
CA LEU A 127 -21.72 -0.24 20.37
C LEU A 127 -20.68 0.69 19.73
N VAL A 128 -19.52 0.86 20.37
CA VAL A 128 -18.43 1.68 19.82
C VAL A 128 -17.79 0.94 18.65
N ARG A 129 -17.50 -0.35 18.81
CA ARG A 129 -16.84 -1.19 17.79
C ARG A 129 -17.74 -1.55 16.63
N VAL A 130 -18.84 -2.23 16.91
CA VAL A 130 -19.82 -2.60 15.88
C VAL A 130 -20.35 -1.36 15.16
N GLY A 131 -20.56 -0.27 15.90
CA GLY A 131 -20.97 1.02 15.33
C GLY A 131 -19.90 1.62 14.42
N LYS A 132 -18.62 1.49 14.78
CA LYS A 132 -17.49 1.90 13.94
C LYS A 132 -17.40 1.05 12.68
N ASP A 133 -17.51 -0.26 12.75
CA ASP A 133 -17.48 -1.12 11.55
C ASP A 133 -18.60 -0.77 10.56
N PHE A 134 -19.83 -0.58 11.05
CA PHE A 134 -20.94 -0.14 10.20
C PHE A 134 -20.71 1.22 9.58
N LYS A 135 -20.09 2.15 10.32
CA LYS A 135 -19.72 3.46 9.82
C LYS A 135 -18.66 3.34 8.73
N ASP A 136 -17.61 2.56 8.96
CA ASP A 136 -16.52 2.33 8.01
C ASP A 136 -17.04 1.65 6.72
N VAL A 137 -18.01 0.73 6.83
CA VAL A 137 -18.76 0.17 5.67
C VAL A 137 -19.47 1.27 4.88
N GLY A 138 -20.20 2.16 5.58
CA GLY A 138 -20.93 3.26 4.95
C GLY A 138 -20.00 4.26 4.26
N GLU A 139 -18.87 4.59 4.90
CA GLU A 139 -17.85 5.48 4.34
C GLU A 139 -17.18 4.88 3.11
N ASN A 140 -16.80 3.60 3.15
CA ASN A 140 -16.25 2.89 1.99
C ASN A 140 -17.26 2.84 0.84
N PHE A 141 -18.57 2.66 1.11
CA PHE A 141 -19.60 2.74 0.08
C PHE A 141 -19.72 4.13 -0.55
N ILE A 142 -19.68 5.19 0.28
CA ILE A 142 -19.66 6.57 -0.21
C ILE A 142 -18.39 6.83 -1.03
N ASN A 143 -17.25 6.28 -0.62
CA ASN A 143 -15.99 6.41 -1.33
C ASN A 143 -16.03 5.72 -2.70
N ILE A 144 -16.68 4.56 -2.84
CA ILE A 144 -16.94 3.95 -4.16
C ILE A 144 -17.65 4.93 -5.09
N ILE A 145 -18.71 5.59 -4.62
CA ILE A 145 -19.45 6.58 -5.43
C ILE A 145 -18.55 7.76 -5.80
N LYS A 146 -17.75 8.26 -4.85
CA LYS A 146 -16.80 9.35 -5.09
C LYS A 146 -15.71 8.94 -6.10
N ASP A 147 -15.19 7.71 -6.01
CA ASP A 147 -14.14 7.18 -6.89
C ASP A 147 -14.65 6.86 -8.30
N ILE A 148 -15.93 6.50 -8.46
CA ILE A 148 -16.57 6.51 -9.78
C ILE A 148 -16.62 7.96 -10.32
N GLY A 149 -16.89 8.93 -9.45
CA GLY A 149 -16.90 10.36 -9.78
C GLY A 149 -15.51 10.99 -9.91
N HIS A 150 -15.22 11.95 -9.02
CA HIS A 150 -14.00 12.78 -9.05
C HIS A 150 -12.89 12.31 -8.12
N GLY A 151 -13.08 11.17 -7.43
CA GLY A 151 -12.15 10.63 -6.44
C GLY A 151 -12.52 10.98 -5.01
N ALA A 152 -12.38 10.01 -4.11
CA ALA A 152 -12.52 10.16 -2.67
C ALA A 152 -11.35 10.93 -2.05
N SER A 153 -11.60 11.55 -0.89
CA SER A 153 -10.53 12.14 -0.07
C SER A 153 -9.93 11.08 0.83
N PHE A 154 -8.65 11.21 1.14
CA PHE A 154 -7.93 10.31 2.05
C PHE A 154 -7.00 11.12 2.95
N LYS A 155 -6.57 10.57 4.10
CA LYS A 155 -5.61 11.22 4.97
C LYS A 155 -4.20 10.66 4.74
N TYR A 156 -3.20 11.50 4.91
CA TYR A 156 -1.79 11.12 4.84
C TYR A 156 -0.94 11.99 5.78
N ILE A 157 0.28 11.56 6.08
CA ILE A 157 1.23 12.31 6.90
C ILE A 157 2.16 13.11 5.97
N ASP A 158 2.17 14.44 6.15
CA ASP A 158 2.97 15.36 5.34
C ASP A 158 4.46 15.44 5.75
N GLU A 159 5.21 16.32 5.09
CA GLU A 159 6.64 16.49 5.29
C GLU A 159 6.98 16.92 6.73
N GLU A 160 6.10 17.69 7.37
CA GLU A 160 6.22 18.16 8.75
C GLU A 160 5.67 17.14 9.78
N GLY A 161 5.16 16.00 9.33
CA GLY A 161 4.57 14.98 10.21
C GLY A 161 3.14 15.28 10.64
N ARG A 162 2.44 16.19 9.96
CA ARG A 162 1.04 16.55 10.22
C ARG A 162 0.12 15.75 9.32
N ILE A 163 -1.09 15.49 9.81
CA ILE A 163 -2.12 14.81 9.01
C ILE A 163 -2.76 15.82 8.06
N GLN A 164 -2.77 15.49 6.77
CA GLN A 164 -3.34 16.31 5.70
C GLN A 164 -4.35 15.50 4.89
N ASN A 165 -5.18 16.20 4.11
CA ASN A 165 -6.14 15.58 3.20
C ASN A 165 -5.58 15.54 1.78
N GLY A 166 -5.50 14.34 1.22
CA GLY A 166 -5.27 14.07 -0.19
C GLY A 166 -6.58 13.83 -0.95
N LYS A 167 -6.46 13.64 -2.26
CA LYS A 167 -7.58 13.25 -3.11
C LYS A 167 -7.15 12.17 -4.10
N LYS A 168 -7.86 11.05 -4.10
CA LYS A 168 -7.69 9.97 -5.07
C LYS A 168 -8.12 10.45 -6.46
N VAL A 169 -7.66 9.77 -7.50
CA VAL A 169 -8.19 9.96 -8.85
C VAL A 169 -9.46 9.14 -8.99
N GLY A 170 -10.53 9.73 -9.52
CA GLY A 170 -11.79 9.05 -9.85
C GLY A 170 -11.99 8.85 -11.36
N VAL A 171 -12.88 7.94 -11.75
CA VAL A 171 -13.08 7.51 -13.13
C VAL A 171 -13.57 8.68 -14.00
N VAL A 172 -14.67 9.34 -13.60
CA VAL A 172 -15.19 10.51 -14.33
C VAL A 172 -14.18 11.65 -14.29
N GLY A 173 -13.47 11.84 -13.17
CA GLY A 173 -12.36 12.80 -13.06
C GLY A 173 -11.30 12.59 -14.14
N ALA A 174 -10.79 11.36 -14.27
CA ALA A 174 -9.79 10.99 -15.27
C ALA A 174 -10.31 11.19 -16.70
N VAL A 175 -11.56 10.80 -16.99
CA VAL A 175 -12.16 11.02 -18.32
C VAL A 175 -12.31 12.51 -18.65
N VAL A 176 -12.73 13.32 -17.67
CA VAL A 176 -12.83 14.77 -17.86
C VAL A 176 -11.46 15.40 -18.10
N ASP A 177 -10.44 14.99 -17.34
CA ASP A 177 -9.08 15.50 -17.50
C ASP A 177 -8.49 15.09 -18.86
N PHE A 178 -8.75 13.86 -19.34
CA PHE A 178 -8.42 13.43 -20.69
C PHE A 178 -8.95 14.42 -21.74
N PHE A 179 -10.23 14.78 -21.68
CA PHE A 179 -10.81 15.73 -22.66
C PHE A 179 -10.25 17.15 -22.53
N LYS A 180 -9.95 17.61 -21.31
CA LYS A 180 -9.29 18.90 -21.10
C LYS A 180 -7.88 18.92 -21.69
N ASP A 181 -7.14 17.83 -21.55
CA ASP A 181 -5.78 17.72 -22.06
C ASP A 181 -5.76 17.56 -23.57
N ILE A 182 -6.70 16.83 -24.16
CA ILE A 182 -6.92 16.83 -25.63
C ILE A 182 -7.22 18.25 -26.12
N ALA A 183 -8.16 18.96 -25.48
CA ALA A 183 -8.51 20.32 -25.88
C ALA A 183 -7.31 21.27 -25.74
N SER A 184 -6.53 21.15 -24.66
CA SER A 184 -5.34 21.98 -24.45
C SER A 184 -4.25 21.70 -25.49
N GLY A 185 -4.03 20.42 -25.81
CA GLY A 185 -3.11 20.00 -26.84
C GLY A 185 -3.49 20.55 -28.21
N ILE A 186 -4.70 20.25 -28.70
CA ILE A 186 -5.18 20.65 -30.03
C ILE A 186 -5.20 22.17 -30.20
N THR A 187 -5.51 22.91 -29.15
CA THR A 187 -5.49 24.38 -29.18
C THR A 187 -4.10 24.98 -29.03
N LEU A 188 -3.05 24.15 -29.00
CA LEU A 188 -1.65 24.55 -28.80
C LEU A 188 -1.45 25.39 -27.52
N GLY A 189 -2.22 25.09 -26.47
CA GLY A 189 -2.21 25.82 -25.20
C GLY A 189 -3.00 27.13 -25.20
N LYS A 190 -3.81 27.45 -26.22
CA LYS A 190 -4.75 28.58 -26.11
C LYS A 190 -5.81 28.33 -25.04
N TYR A 191 -6.27 27.08 -24.95
CA TYR A 191 -6.95 26.59 -23.77
C TYR A 191 -5.93 25.89 -22.87
N THR A 192 -5.87 26.28 -21.60
CA THR A 192 -5.00 25.67 -20.61
C THR A 192 -5.84 25.36 -19.36
N PRO A 193 -5.81 24.11 -18.85
CA PRO A 193 -6.48 23.79 -17.59
C PRO A 193 -6.00 24.70 -16.46
N LYS A 194 -6.87 24.99 -15.50
CA LYS A 194 -6.53 25.87 -14.37
C LYS A 194 -5.29 25.34 -13.63
N GLY A 195 -4.32 26.23 -13.39
CA GLY A 195 -3.10 25.91 -12.65
C GLY A 195 -1.92 25.48 -13.53
N GLU A 196 -2.12 25.33 -14.84
CA GLU A 196 -1.03 25.02 -15.77
C GLU A 196 -0.49 26.26 -16.50
N ASN A 197 0.76 26.15 -16.93
CA ASN A 197 1.43 27.21 -17.67
C ASN A 197 1.07 27.16 -19.16
N THR A 198 0.67 28.31 -19.71
CA THR A 198 0.48 28.50 -21.15
C THR A 198 1.84 28.57 -21.86
N PRO A 199 2.02 27.94 -23.04
CA PRO A 199 3.25 28.03 -23.81
C PRO A 199 3.53 29.47 -24.29
N GLY A 200 4.79 29.92 -24.18
CA GLY A 200 5.18 31.30 -24.49
C GLY A 200 5.61 31.54 -25.94
N ASN A 201 5.89 30.48 -26.71
CA ASN A 201 6.33 30.59 -28.11
C ASN A 201 5.94 29.36 -28.95
N ALA A 202 6.14 29.42 -30.27
CA ALA A 202 5.73 28.37 -31.20
C ALA A 202 6.39 27.00 -30.95
N LEU A 203 7.66 26.99 -30.51
CA LEU A 203 8.38 25.76 -30.17
C LEU A 203 7.81 25.13 -28.90
N GLU A 204 7.53 25.93 -27.89
CA GLU A 204 6.85 25.49 -26.65
C GLU A 204 5.44 25.01 -26.94
N ALA A 205 4.69 25.68 -27.80
CA ALA A 205 3.34 25.30 -28.18
C ALA A 205 3.31 23.94 -28.90
N THR A 206 4.30 23.68 -29.75
CA THR A 206 4.48 22.36 -30.39
C THR A 206 4.81 21.28 -29.35
N LYS A 207 5.74 21.55 -28.42
CA LYS A 207 6.04 20.60 -27.32
C LYS A 207 4.82 20.37 -26.41
N HIS A 208 4.05 21.42 -26.16
CA HIS A 208 2.82 21.39 -25.38
C HIS A 208 1.78 20.47 -26.00
N PHE A 209 1.57 20.57 -27.32
CA PHE A 209 0.71 19.64 -28.07
C PHE A 209 1.10 18.18 -27.82
N PHE A 210 2.36 17.81 -28.07
CA PHE A 210 2.79 16.41 -27.91
C PHE A 210 2.68 15.94 -26.46
N LYS A 211 3.09 16.77 -25.51
CA LYS A 211 2.95 16.47 -24.08
C LYS A 211 1.48 16.23 -23.73
N LYS A 212 0.59 17.14 -24.11
CA LYS A 212 -0.82 17.07 -23.74
C LYS A 212 -1.56 15.90 -24.35
N ILE A 213 -1.33 15.62 -25.63
CA ILE A 213 -2.01 14.51 -26.30
C ILE A 213 -1.47 13.17 -25.83
N PHE A 214 -0.16 12.96 -25.89
CA PHE A 214 0.42 11.62 -25.71
C PHE A 214 0.77 11.30 -24.27
N VAL A 215 1.28 12.27 -23.51
CA VAL A 215 1.73 12.05 -22.13
C VAL A 215 0.60 12.27 -21.15
N ASP A 216 -0.07 13.43 -21.21
CA ASP A 216 -1.08 13.77 -20.21
C ASP A 216 -2.42 13.03 -20.52
N ALA A 217 -3.04 13.25 -21.69
CA ALA A 217 -4.32 12.61 -22.02
C ALA A 217 -4.21 11.08 -22.19
N ILE A 218 -3.42 10.60 -23.15
CA ILE A 218 -3.37 9.15 -23.45
C ILE A 218 -2.74 8.37 -22.29
N PHE A 219 -1.54 8.73 -21.86
CA PHE A 219 -0.84 7.92 -20.86
C PHE A 219 -1.34 8.17 -19.43
N LYS A 220 -1.28 9.41 -18.95
CA LYS A 220 -1.62 9.71 -17.55
C LYS A 220 -3.12 9.57 -17.27
N ASP A 221 -4.00 10.11 -18.10
CA ASP A 221 -5.43 10.12 -17.76
C ASP A 221 -6.12 8.81 -18.15
N MET A 222 -5.88 8.30 -19.37
CA MET A 222 -6.53 7.09 -19.87
C MET A 222 -5.83 5.80 -19.42
N VAL A 223 -4.51 5.64 -19.67
CA VAL A 223 -3.78 4.39 -19.36
C VAL A 223 -3.52 4.23 -17.86
N VAL A 224 -3.27 5.32 -17.13
CA VAL A 224 -3.03 5.26 -15.68
C VAL A 224 -4.30 5.63 -14.89
N GLY A 225 -4.93 6.76 -15.19
CA GLY A 225 -6.01 7.33 -14.38
C GLY A 225 -7.28 6.47 -14.30
N ILE A 226 -7.76 5.95 -15.44
CA ILE A 226 -8.97 5.09 -15.46
C ILE A 226 -8.71 3.75 -14.72
N PRO A 227 -7.65 2.99 -15.00
CA PRO A 227 -7.37 1.77 -14.24
C PRO A 227 -7.14 2.03 -12.75
N ARG A 228 -6.41 3.09 -12.39
CA ARG A 228 -6.14 3.44 -10.99
C ARG A 228 -7.42 3.76 -10.22
N SER A 229 -8.33 4.52 -10.82
CA SER A 229 -9.64 4.80 -10.22
C SER A 229 -10.52 3.55 -10.09
N ALA A 230 -10.46 2.62 -11.05
CA ALA A 230 -11.14 1.33 -10.92
C ALA A 230 -10.55 0.47 -9.79
N ILE A 231 -9.23 0.52 -9.58
CA ILE A 231 -8.57 -0.13 -8.44
C ILE A 231 -9.10 0.45 -7.13
N HIS A 232 -9.22 1.78 -7.00
CA HIS A 232 -9.79 2.40 -5.79
C HIS A 232 -11.22 1.94 -5.52
N VAL A 233 -12.07 1.83 -6.56
CA VAL A 233 -13.43 1.30 -6.40
C VAL A 233 -13.40 -0.15 -5.88
N GLY A 234 -12.54 -1.00 -6.46
CA GLY A 234 -12.38 -2.39 -6.02
C GLY A 234 -11.85 -2.52 -4.60
N GLU A 235 -10.87 -1.70 -4.23
CA GLU A 235 -10.27 -1.60 -2.90
C GLU A 235 -11.33 -1.29 -1.84
N ASN A 236 -12.11 -0.22 -2.02
CA ASN A 236 -13.20 0.12 -1.10
C ASN A 236 -14.27 -0.99 -1.02
N ALA A 237 -14.56 -1.68 -2.13
CA ALA A 237 -15.51 -2.80 -2.13
C ALA A 237 -15.00 -4.00 -1.32
N ILE A 238 -13.69 -4.25 -1.33
CA ILE A 238 -13.06 -5.26 -0.48
C ILE A 238 -13.07 -4.82 0.99
N PHE A 239 -12.80 -3.53 1.28
CA PHE A 239 -12.89 -3.03 2.65
C PHE A 239 -14.30 -3.14 3.22
N ILE A 240 -15.35 -2.86 2.45
CA ILE A 240 -16.73 -3.14 2.86
C ILE A 240 -16.88 -4.60 3.30
N CYS A 241 -16.34 -5.56 2.53
CA CYS A 241 -16.40 -6.97 2.90
C CYS A 241 -15.62 -7.27 4.19
N ILE A 242 -14.45 -6.67 4.36
CA ILE A 242 -13.60 -6.85 5.55
C ILE A 242 -14.29 -6.28 6.81
N ASN A 243 -14.76 -5.04 6.77
CA ASN A 243 -15.46 -4.41 7.88
C ASN A 243 -16.79 -5.13 8.20
N LEU A 244 -17.54 -5.58 7.19
CA LEU A 244 -18.73 -6.42 7.44
C LEU A 244 -18.39 -7.75 8.12
N ALA A 245 -17.24 -8.34 7.78
CA ALA A 245 -16.76 -9.56 8.41
C ALA A 245 -16.25 -9.32 9.84
N GLU A 246 -15.75 -8.11 10.15
CA GLU A 246 -15.27 -7.68 11.47
C GLU A 246 -16.40 -7.53 12.50
N ILE A 247 -17.59 -7.13 12.05
CA ILE A 247 -18.78 -6.97 12.91
C ILE A 247 -19.08 -8.23 13.73
N VAL A 248 -18.89 -9.43 13.16
CA VAL A 248 -19.20 -10.70 13.82
C VAL A 248 -18.26 -10.98 15.00
N PRO A 249 -16.92 -11.03 14.84
CA PRO A 249 -16.01 -11.16 15.96
C PRO A 249 -16.11 -9.99 16.93
N ASP A 250 -16.37 -8.77 16.49
CA ASP A 250 -16.56 -7.61 17.37
C ASP A 250 -17.80 -7.73 18.24
N ALA A 251 -18.89 -8.24 17.67
CA ALA A 251 -20.11 -8.52 18.38
C ALA A 251 -19.99 -9.68 19.38
N THR A 252 -19.01 -10.57 19.21
CA THR A 252 -18.91 -11.83 19.97
C THR A 252 -17.72 -11.83 20.93
N ILE A 253 -16.50 -11.96 20.40
CA ILE A 253 -15.26 -12.07 21.17
C ILE A 253 -14.58 -10.70 21.41
N GLY A 254 -15.00 -9.67 20.68
CA GLY A 254 -14.43 -8.33 20.76
C GLY A 254 -14.71 -7.58 22.07
N ASN A 255 -15.64 -8.07 22.89
CA ASN A 255 -15.99 -7.45 24.18
C ASN A 255 -15.02 -7.77 25.33
N PHE A 256 -14.03 -8.65 25.11
CA PHE A 256 -12.97 -8.91 26.09
C PHE A 256 -11.61 -8.50 25.53
N LYS A 257 -10.73 -7.98 26.40
CA LYS A 257 -9.46 -7.33 26.00
C LYS A 257 -8.61 -8.14 25.02
N LYS A 258 -8.44 -9.45 25.25
CA LYS A 258 -7.64 -10.30 24.36
C LYS A 258 -8.30 -10.50 22.98
N GLY A 259 -9.62 -10.71 22.96
CA GLY A 259 -10.37 -10.91 21.73
C GLY A 259 -10.44 -9.63 20.91
N GLN A 260 -10.51 -8.48 21.59
CA GLN A 260 -10.37 -7.17 20.97
C GLN A 260 -9.04 -7.02 20.24
N VAL A 261 -7.91 -7.18 20.95
CA VAL A 261 -6.57 -7.06 20.35
C VAL A 261 -6.41 -7.97 19.13
N ILE A 262 -6.83 -9.24 19.25
CA ILE A 262 -6.72 -10.22 18.16
C ILE A 262 -7.58 -9.83 16.97
N THR A 263 -8.82 -9.38 17.21
CA THR A 263 -9.74 -9.02 16.12
C THR A 263 -9.22 -7.79 15.39
N THR A 264 -8.94 -6.71 16.11
CA THR A 264 -8.30 -5.50 15.56
C THR A 264 -7.07 -5.84 14.73
N GLU A 265 -6.16 -6.66 15.26
CA GLU A 265 -4.91 -6.99 14.56
C GLU A 265 -5.17 -7.74 13.24
N ILE A 266 -6.06 -8.74 13.26
CA ILE A 266 -6.41 -9.52 12.07
C ILE A 266 -7.05 -8.65 10.99
N PHE A 267 -8.02 -7.82 11.34
CA PHE A 267 -8.78 -7.04 10.36
C PHE A 267 -7.99 -5.84 9.85
N ASP A 268 -7.28 -5.12 10.73
CA ASP A 268 -6.36 -4.06 10.32
C ASP A 268 -5.29 -4.62 9.35
N ASP A 269 -4.71 -5.79 9.66
CA ASP A 269 -3.72 -6.41 8.80
C ASP A 269 -4.29 -6.87 7.47
N ALA A 270 -5.53 -7.38 7.46
CA ALA A 270 -6.22 -7.74 6.24
C ALA A 270 -6.43 -6.51 5.34
N GLN A 271 -6.78 -5.35 5.93
CA GLN A 271 -6.89 -4.09 5.18
C GLN A 271 -5.54 -3.67 4.60
N VAL A 272 -4.49 -3.66 5.43
CA VAL A 272 -3.12 -3.30 5.01
C VAL A 272 -2.61 -4.26 3.92
N PHE A 273 -2.97 -5.54 3.99
CA PHE A 273 -2.61 -6.51 2.96
C PHE A 273 -3.31 -6.23 1.62
N VAL A 274 -4.61 -5.88 1.65
CA VAL A 274 -5.34 -5.47 0.45
C VAL A 274 -4.68 -4.23 -0.16
N ASP A 275 -4.37 -3.23 0.66
CA ASP A 275 -3.63 -2.03 0.23
C ASP A 275 -2.29 -2.39 -0.39
N PHE A 276 -1.51 -3.29 0.22
CA PHE A 276 -0.26 -3.75 -0.36
C PHE A 276 -0.44 -4.36 -1.76
N ILE A 277 -1.45 -5.19 -1.95
CA ILE A 277 -1.72 -5.82 -3.25
C ILE A 277 -2.16 -4.75 -4.28
N THR A 278 -3.10 -3.88 -3.93
CA THR A 278 -3.61 -2.83 -4.84
C THR A 278 -2.55 -1.77 -5.15
N ASP A 279 -1.60 -1.53 -4.25
CA ASP A 279 -0.46 -0.63 -4.44
C ASP A 279 0.53 -1.18 -5.48
N VAL A 280 0.81 -2.48 -5.45
CA VAL A 280 1.85 -3.16 -6.25
C VAL A 280 1.39 -3.53 -7.67
N ILE A 281 0.10 -3.76 -7.90
CA ILE A 281 -0.42 -4.10 -9.24
C ILE A 281 -0.18 -2.97 -10.27
N PRO A 282 -0.13 -3.29 -11.58
CA PRO A 282 -0.03 -2.27 -12.61
C PRO A 282 -1.10 -1.18 -12.45
N MET A 283 -0.67 0.08 -12.53
CA MET A 283 -1.51 1.27 -12.34
C MET A 283 -2.07 1.47 -10.92
N GLY A 284 -1.71 0.61 -9.96
CA GLY A 284 -1.84 0.89 -8.54
C GLY A 284 -1.03 2.12 -8.11
N GLU A 285 -1.14 2.50 -6.85
CA GLU A 285 -0.43 3.66 -6.29
C GLU A 285 1.10 3.57 -6.53
N ALA A 286 1.78 2.56 -6.00
CA ALA A 286 3.20 2.31 -6.21
C ALA A 286 3.50 1.89 -7.65
N GLY A 287 2.63 1.07 -8.25
CA GLY A 287 2.74 0.64 -9.64
C GLY A 287 2.83 1.82 -10.62
N SER A 288 2.02 2.85 -10.43
CA SER A 288 2.01 4.05 -11.28
C SER A 288 3.22 4.95 -11.04
N ARG A 289 3.58 5.21 -9.76
CA ARG A 289 4.75 6.03 -9.41
C ARG A 289 6.04 5.44 -9.96
N THR A 290 6.21 4.13 -9.84
CA THR A 290 7.41 3.41 -10.29
C THR A 290 7.56 3.33 -11.81
N ARG A 291 6.58 3.84 -12.56
CA ARG A 291 6.58 3.96 -14.02
C ARG A 291 6.56 5.43 -14.49
N ALA A 292 6.57 6.38 -13.56
CA ALA A 292 6.56 7.82 -13.84
C ALA A 292 7.98 8.36 -14.10
N PHE A 293 8.37 8.45 -15.38
CA PHE A 293 9.68 9.00 -15.78
C PHE A 293 9.72 10.52 -15.68
N THR A 294 10.73 11.06 -15.00
CA THR A 294 10.98 12.50 -14.95
C THR A 294 12.19 12.89 -15.79
N PHE A 295 12.00 13.10 -17.10
CA PHE A 295 13.10 13.42 -18.04
C PHE A 295 13.94 14.65 -17.64
N LYS A 296 13.36 15.62 -16.93
CA LYS A 296 14.07 16.82 -16.44
C LYS A 296 15.19 16.51 -15.44
N LYS A 297 15.16 15.36 -14.77
CA LYS A 297 16.14 14.93 -13.75
C LYS A 297 17.26 14.03 -14.31
N GLY A 298 17.30 13.79 -15.63
CA GLY A 298 18.29 12.90 -16.25
C GLY A 298 18.24 11.48 -15.64
N ILE A 299 19.39 10.91 -15.28
CA ILE A 299 19.47 9.58 -14.64
C ILE A 299 18.70 9.53 -13.30
N ARG A 300 18.66 10.63 -12.55
CA ARG A 300 17.85 10.73 -11.31
C ARG A 300 16.34 10.78 -11.59
N GLY A 301 15.96 10.92 -12.85
CA GLY A 301 14.56 10.86 -13.29
C GLY A 301 14.04 9.44 -13.54
N PHE A 302 14.92 8.44 -13.48
CA PHE A 302 14.50 7.04 -13.52
C PHE A 302 13.78 6.69 -12.22
N PRO A 303 12.60 6.03 -12.27
CA PRO A 303 11.78 5.79 -11.07
C PRO A 303 12.52 5.09 -9.93
N VAL A 304 13.32 4.03 -10.21
CA VAL A 304 14.16 3.35 -9.20
C VAL A 304 15.12 4.32 -8.54
N VAL A 305 15.86 5.08 -9.34
CA VAL A 305 16.90 5.99 -8.86
C VAL A 305 16.26 7.11 -8.07
N ASN A 306 15.17 7.70 -8.58
CA ASN A 306 14.40 8.74 -7.90
C ASN A 306 13.88 8.24 -6.56
N ASN A 307 13.29 7.04 -6.52
CA ASN A 307 12.75 6.45 -5.31
C ASN A 307 13.84 6.17 -4.25
N ILE A 308 14.92 5.47 -4.64
CA ILE A 308 16.00 5.11 -3.70
C ILE A 308 16.72 6.35 -3.16
N THR A 309 16.94 7.36 -4.01
CA THR A 309 17.66 8.58 -3.63
C THR A 309 16.79 9.65 -2.96
N SER A 310 15.46 9.51 -2.98
CA SER A 310 14.58 10.45 -2.31
C SER A 310 14.58 10.26 -0.78
N PRO A 311 14.48 11.35 -0.01
CA PRO A 311 14.36 11.29 1.45
C PRO A 311 13.02 10.66 1.88
N GLU A 312 12.91 10.23 3.14
CA GLU A 312 11.64 9.67 3.70
C GLU A 312 10.50 10.70 3.69
N ARG A 313 10.83 11.98 3.88
CA ARG A 313 9.93 13.14 3.89
C ARG A 313 10.52 14.27 3.08
N GLY A 314 9.73 15.26 2.69
CA GLY A 314 10.23 16.41 1.91
C GLY A 314 10.13 16.22 0.39
N ILE A 315 9.34 15.26 -0.08
CA ILE A 315 9.26 14.94 -1.51
C ILE A 315 8.24 15.86 -2.18
N LYS A 316 8.76 16.85 -2.89
CA LYS A 316 7.98 17.80 -3.71
C LYS A 316 7.40 17.20 -5.01
N ASP A 317 7.76 15.97 -5.34
CA ASP A 317 7.23 15.29 -6.52
C ASP A 317 5.76 14.93 -6.28
N GLU A 318 4.86 15.41 -7.14
CA GLU A 318 3.41 15.21 -6.96
C GLU A 318 3.00 13.74 -6.88
N ASN A 319 3.77 12.86 -7.52
CA ASN A 319 3.52 11.43 -7.47
C ASN A 319 3.81 10.87 -6.06
N TRP A 320 4.85 11.34 -5.37
CA TRP A 320 5.30 10.80 -4.07
C TRP A 320 4.89 11.65 -2.86
N ARG A 321 4.26 12.82 -3.05
CA ARG A 321 3.93 13.75 -1.94
C ARG A 321 3.01 13.18 -0.85
N TYR A 322 2.34 12.06 -1.13
CA TYR A 322 1.34 11.44 -0.26
C TYR A 322 1.85 10.24 0.53
N VAL A 323 3.12 9.84 0.34
CA VAL A 323 3.68 8.66 0.98
C VAL A 323 4.95 9.01 1.74
N ARG A 324 5.13 8.40 2.92
CA ARG A 324 6.43 8.40 3.59
C ARG A 324 7.33 7.42 2.83
N ASN A 325 8.41 7.91 2.24
CA ASN A 325 9.31 7.08 1.43
C ASN A 325 10.31 6.31 2.31
N THR A 326 9.77 5.49 3.20
CA THR A 326 10.51 4.67 4.15
C THR A 326 11.31 3.57 3.42
N PRO A 327 12.38 3.01 4.01
CA PRO A 327 13.04 1.82 3.49
C PRO A 327 12.09 0.69 3.05
N LEU A 328 11.03 0.39 3.82
CA LEU A 328 10.03 -0.60 3.42
C LEU A 328 9.24 -0.16 2.17
N ARG A 329 8.79 1.10 2.12
CA ARG A 329 8.09 1.63 0.94
C ARG A 329 8.95 1.56 -0.31
N LYS A 330 10.25 1.85 -0.20
CA LYS A 330 11.22 1.72 -1.31
C LYS A 330 11.29 0.30 -1.87
N THR A 331 11.26 -0.69 -0.98
CA THR A 331 11.22 -2.11 -1.36
C THR A 331 9.92 -2.47 -2.07
N ILE A 332 8.77 -2.06 -1.52
CA ILE A 332 7.44 -2.30 -2.12
C ILE A 332 7.38 -1.68 -3.53
N GLU A 333 7.83 -0.45 -3.68
CA GLU A 333 7.91 0.23 -4.97
C GLU A 333 8.85 -0.49 -5.95
N SER A 334 9.97 -1.03 -5.46
CA SER A 334 10.87 -1.84 -6.30
C SER A 334 10.21 -3.14 -6.76
N MET A 335 9.41 -3.79 -5.90
CA MET A 335 8.63 -4.98 -6.27
C MET A 335 7.55 -4.66 -7.31
N ALA A 336 6.86 -3.54 -7.17
CA ALA A 336 5.83 -3.08 -8.11
C ALA A 336 6.37 -2.90 -9.54
N MET A 337 7.68 -2.65 -9.71
CA MET A 337 8.32 -2.60 -11.03
C MET A 337 8.48 -3.97 -11.69
N LEU A 338 8.59 -5.04 -10.90
CA LEU A 338 8.79 -6.39 -11.40
C LEU A 338 7.48 -7.02 -11.91
N VAL A 339 6.32 -6.46 -11.54
CA VAL A 339 5.02 -6.93 -12.02
C VAL A 339 4.82 -6.44 -13.47
N PRO A 340 4.75 -7.35 -14.46
CA PRO A 340 4.63 -6.94 -15.85
C PRO A 340 3.26 -6.31 -16.13
N VAL A 341 3.25 -5.29 -16.99
CA VAL A 341 2.01 -4.79 -17.59
C VAL A 341 1.66 -5.73 -18.73
N ARG A 342 0.65 -6.59 -18.56
CA ARG A 342 0.05 -7.30 -19.68
C ARG A 342 -0.99 -6.37 -20.30
N MET A 343 -0.61 -5.74 -21.42
CA MET A 343 -1.52 -4.96 -22.26
C MET A 343 -2.34 -5.87 -23.16
#